data_AF-A0A931VEF5-F1
#
_entry.id   AF-A0A931VEF5-F1
#
_cell.length_a   1.000
_cell.length_b   1.000
_cell.length_c   1.000
_cell.angle_alpha   90.00
_cell.angle_beta   90.00
_cell.angle_gamma   90.00
#
_symmetry.space_group_name_H-M   'P 1'
#
loop_
_entity.id
_entity.type
_entity.pdbx_description
1 polymer ?
#
loop_
_entity_poly.entity_id
_entity_poly.type
_entity_poly.pdbx_seq_one_letter_code
_entity_poly.pdbx_strand_id
1 'polypeptide(L)'
;MRKGALLLVLLLLFLVVFSLILQSVKGKIGRDFTRGLPRVSDPVVTTGPSVAQEKVTRSLFVPYWTVSNAQIDTSGYDTVIYFGITPTLEGIDENEMGYKKLALFQQHVRSSDRLLTLRMLDRETNLAILKSKDAQEAIIEETIILAKDYGFSGVVLDLELSALPFDSLLRQVTEFSSNFSQSIKENDLSFAMTLYGDTFYRLRPFDVKALEKNVPSFLIMAYDFHKAAGNPGPNFPLSGKDTYGYDYQTMLTSFLQYIPPAKLGIIYGMYGYDWEINSSGKAVTSAKARSYQEIEKNIIARCSELECKREKDMQSTEMKITYTDTENKKHVIWFEDQESVKKKEALAKKMGIGTFSFWAYSYF
;
A
#
# COMPACT_ATOMS: atom_id res chain seq x y z
N MET A 1 -26.11 54.44 -27.99
CA MET A 1 -26.43 53.15 -28.66
C MET A 1 -25.22 52.27 -29.04
N ARG A 2 -23.96 52.76 -29.10
CA ARG A 2 -22.81 51.94 -29.57
C ARG A 2 -22.12 51.03 -28.52
N LYS A 3 -22.24 51.29 -27.21
CA LYS A 3 -21.55 50.49 -26.16
C LYS A 3 -22.25 49.16 -25.83
N GLY A 4 -23.59 49.10 -25.92
CA GLY A 4 -24.36 47.87 -25.67
C GLY A 4 -24.17 46.80 -26.75
N ALA A 5 -24.02 47.23 -28.01
CA ALA A 5 -23.77 46.31 -29.12
C ALA A 5 -22.39 45.64 -29.02
N LEU A 6 -21.36 46.36 -28.58
CA LEU A 6 -20.01 45.81 -28.41
C LEU A 6 -19.95 44.77 -27.28
N LEU A 7 -20.67 45.02 -26.18
CA LEU A 7 -20.74 44.08 -25.05
C LEU A 7 -21.45 42.78 -25.46
N LEU A 8 -22.50 42.88 -26.27
CA LEU A 8 -23.23 41.72 -26.79
C LEU A 8 -22.35 40.86 -27.71
N VAL A 9 -21.55 41.50 -28.56
CA VAL A 9 -20.61 40.81 -29.47
C VAL A 9 -19.52 40.09 -28.69
N LEU A 10 -18.95 40.71 -27.65
CA LEU A 10 -17.96 40.07 -26.79
C LEU A 10 -18.52 38.89 -26.00
N LEU A 11 -19.76 39.00 -25.52
CA LEU A 11 -20.43 37.91 -24.81
C LEU A 11 -20.70 36.71 -25.73
N LEU A 12 -21.13 36.97 -26.97
CA LEU A 12 -21.32 35.94 -28.00
C LEU A 12 -20.00 35.26 -28.38
N LEU A 13 -18.92 36.02 -28.55
CA LEU A 13 -17.57 35.47 -28.78
C LEU A 13 -17.10 34.60 -27.63
N PHE A 14 -17.31 35.03 -26.38
CA PHE A 14 -16.97 34.23 -25.20
C PHE A 14 -17.76 32.92 -25.17
N LEU A 15 -19.06 32.93 -25.44
CA LEU A 15 -19.89 31.72 -25.48
C LEU A 15 -19.46 30.75 -26.58
N VAL A 16 -19.04 31.25 -27.75
CA VAL A 16 -18.53 30.42 -28.85
C VAL A 16 -17.19 29.78 -28.47
N VAL A 17 -16.25 30.56 -27.94
CA VAL A 17 -14.95 30.04 -27.49
C VAL A 17 -15.11 29.03 -26.35
N PHE A 18 -15.99 29.33 -25.39
CA PHE A 18 -16.29 28.43 -24.28
C PHE A 18 -16.94 27.12 -24.76
N SER A 19 -17.85 27.19 -25.73
CA SER A 19 -18.46 26.02 -26.37
C SER A 19 -17.43 25.16 -27.11
N LEU A 20 -16.50 25.79 -27.84
CA LEU A 20 -15.40 25.08 -28.53
C LEU A 20 -14.43 24.41 -27.54
N ILE A 21 -14.11 25.06 -26.42
CA ILE A 21 -13.30 24.45 -25.34
C ILE A 21 -14.04 23.26 -24.72
N LEU A 22 -15.34 23.40 -24.43
CA LEU A 22 -16.18 22.32 -23.91
C LEU A 22 -16.27 21.13 -24.87
N GLN A 23 -16.37 21.37 -26.18
CA GLN A 23 -16.36 20.31 -27.18
C GLN A 23 -14.99 19.63 -27.30
N SER A 24 -13.90 20.38 -27.21
CA SER A 24 -12.53 19.84 -27.20
C SER A 24 -12.25 18.99 -25.94
N VAL A 25 -12.70 19.46 -24.78
CA VAL A 25 -12.60 18.73 -23.50
C VAL A 25 -13.48 17.48 -23.51
N LYS A 26 -14.73 17.56 -24.00
CA LYS A 26 -15.57 16.37 -24.23
C LYS A 26 -14.97 15.39 -25.22
N GLY A 27 -14.30 15.87 -26.27
CA GLY A 27 -13.62 15.05 -27.26
C GLY A 27 -12.40 14.32 -26.70
N LYS A 28 -11.64 14.95 -25.79
CA LYS A 28 -10.53 14.31 -25.05
C LYS A 28 -11.03 13.30 -24.02
N ILE A 29 -11.99 13.69 -23.18
CA ILE A 29 -12.60 12.81 -22.17
C ILE A 29 -13.29 11.62 -22.85
N GLY A 30 -13.95 11.83 -23.99
CA GLY A 30 -14.57 10.75 -24.76
C GLY A 30 -13.56 9.76 -25.37
N ARG A 31 -12.34 10.20 -25.71
CA ARG A 31 -11.27 9.28 -26.15
C ARG A 31 -10.67 8.49 -25.01
N ASP A 32 -10.55 9.09 -23.82
CA ASP A 32 -10.05 8.40 -22.63
C ASP A 32 -11.06 7.36 -22.10
N PHE A 33 -12.37 7.62 -22.22
CA PHE A 33 -13.44 6.69 -21.82
C PHE A 33 -13.80 5.64 -22.88
N THR A 34 -13.37 5.78 -24.15
CA THR A 34 -13.62 4.78 -25.20
C THR A 34 -12.51 3.74 -25.34
N ARG A 35 -11.40 3.87 -24.59
CA ARG A 35 -10.59 2.70 -24.23
C ARG A 35 -11.43 1.86 -23.28
N GLY A 36 -12.21 0.94 -23.85
CA GLY A 36 -12.97 -0.03 -23.07
C GLY A 36 -12.06 -0.66 -22.02
N LEU A 37 -12.55 -0.73 -20.79
CA LEU A 37 -11.94 -1.56 -19.76
C LEU A 37 -11.67 -2.94 -20.36
N PRO A 38 -10.46 -3.52 -20.23
CA PRO A 38 -10.22 -4.87 -20.71
C PRO A 38 -11.30 -5.77 -20.09
N ARG A 39 -12.05 -6.48 -20.95
CA ARG A 39 -12.96 -7.52 -20.46
C ARG A 39 -12.08 -8.52 -19.72
N VAL A 40 -12.28 -8.62 -18.41
CA VAL A 40 -11.79 -9.74 -17.61
C VAL A 40 -12.50 -10.96 -18.18
N SER A 41 -11.79 -11.73 -19.01
CA SER A 41 -12.20 -13.10 -19.31
C SER A 41 -11.86 -13.93 -18.10
N ASP A 42 -12.75 -14.86 -17.73
CA ASP A 42 -12.46 -15.83 -16.69
C ASP A 42 -11.13 -16.52 -17.02
N PRO A 43 -10.17 -16.59 -16.08
CA PRO A 43 -8.91 -17.25 -16.36
C PRO A 43 -9.19 -18.73 -16.62
N VAL A 44 -8.84 -19.19 -17.83
CA VAL A 44 -8.65 -20.60 -18.09
C VAL A 44 -7.46 -21.04 -17.24
N VAL A 45 -7.74 -21.71 -16.14
CA VAL A 45 -6.71 -22.39 -15.33
C VAL A 45 -6.20 -23.56 -16.18
N THR A 46 -5.16 -23.31 -16.97
CA THR A 46 -4.38 -24.39 -17.56
C THR A 46 -3.60 -25.05 -16.43
N THR A 47 -3.97 -26.29 -16.11
CA THR A 47 -3.23 -27.15 -15.19
C THR A 47 -1.90 -27.53 -15.84
N GLY A 48 -0.91 -26.63 -15.75
CA GLY A 48 0.49 -26.94 -15.98
C GLY A 48 1.03 -27.90 -14.90
N PRO A 49 2.15 -28.60 -15.18
CA PRO A 49 2.71 -29.58 -14.26
C PRO A 49 3.05 -28.94 -12.91
N SER A 50 2.82 -29.70 -11.84
CA SER A 50 3.06 -29.34 -10.44
C SER A 50 4.34 -28.52 -10.28
N VAL A 51 4.20 -27.20 -10.09
CA VAL A 51 5.29 -26.31 -9.74
C VAL A 51 5.90 -26.84 -8.44
N ALA A 52 7.21 -27.10 -8.44
CA ALA A 52 7.94 -27.45 -7.23
C ALA A 52 7.55 -26.44 -6.14
N GLN A 53 7.26 -26.90 -4.91
CA GLN A 53 6.91 -26.00 -3.82
C GLN A 53 8.00 -24.93 -3.69
N GLU A 54 7.69 -23.71 -4.16
CA GLU A 54 8.61 -22.58 -4.03
C GLU A 54 8.90 -22.39 -2.54
N LYS A 55 10.18 -22.16 -2.22
CA LYS A 55 10.62 -21.88 -0.86
C LYS A 55 9.81 -20.69 -0.34
N VAL A 56 9.02 -20.92 0.71
CA VAL A 56 8.30 -19.84 1.39
C VAL A 56 9.32 -18.95 2.09
N THR A 57 9.30 -17.66 1.81
CA THR A 57 10.11 -16.64 2.48
C THR A 57 9.22 -15.74 3.32
N ARG A 58 9.69 -15.36 4.50
CA ARG A 58 8.97 -14.48 5.41
C ARG A 58 9.76 -13.25 5.75
N SER A 59 9.10 -12.10 5.71
CA SER A 59 9.70 -10.83 6.07
C SER A 59 8.91 -10.10 7.15
N LEU A 60 9.61 -9.40 8.04
CA LEU A 60 8.98 -8.58 9.08
C LEU A 60 9.35 -7.12 8.90
N PHE A 61 8.36 -6.25 8.76
CA PHE A 61 8.59 -4.82 8.85
C PHE A 61 8.80 -4.41 10.31
N VAL A 62 9.87 -3.68 10.58
CA VAL A 62 10.21 -3.12 11.89
C VAL A 62 10.15 -1.60 11.79
N PRO A 63 9.10 -0.96 12.31
CA PRO A 63 8.98 0.49 12.26
C PRO A 63 9.95 1.20 13.18
N TYR A 64 10.51 2.33 12.73
CA TYR A 64 11.48 3.09 13.52
C TYR A 64 10.97 3.46 14.93
N TRP A 65 9.66 3.66 15.09
CA TRP A 65 9.04 4.01 16.37
C TRP A 65 9.00 2.83 17.36
N THR A 66 9.18 1.59 16.89
CA THR A 66 9.31 0.40 17.74
C THR A 66 10.75 0.13 18.17
N VAL A 67 11.73 0.79 17.52
CA VAL A 67 13.15 0.57 17.81
C VAL A 67 13.56 1.28 19.09
N SER A 68 14.01 0.48 20.05
CA SER A 68 14.46 0.90 21.38
C SER A 68 15.78 0.20 21.74
N ASN A 69 16.25 0.36 22.98
CA ASN A 69 17.43 -0.36 23.49
C ASN A 69 17.12 -1.85 23.81
N ALA A 70 15.87 -2.29 23.66
CA ALA A 70 15.52 -3.70 23.79
C ALA A 70 15.82 -4.45 22.48
N GLN A 71 16.24 -5.71 22.60
CA GLN A 71 16.37 -6.59 21.44
C GLN A 71 15.00 -6.83 20.80
N ILE A 72 14.96 -6.81 19.47
CA ILE A 72 13.76 -7.12 18.69
C ILE A 72 13.83 -8.59 18.30
N ASP A 73 12.84 -9.38 18.71
CA ASP A 73 12.75 -10.77 18.29
C ASP A 73 12.26 -10.85 16.83
N THR A 74 13.14 -11.37 15.98
CA THR A 74 12.95 -11.56 14.55
C THR A 74 12.89 -13.05 14.20
N SER A 75 12.82 -13.92 15.20
CA SER A 75 12.77 -15.37 15.01
C SER A 75 11.59 -15.78 14.13
N GLY A 76 11.87 -16.61 13.12
CA GLY A 76 10.85 -17.07 12.16
C GLY A 76 10.70 -16.21 10.91
N TYR A 77 11.50 -15.14 10.77
CA TYR A 77 11.58 -14.32 9.56
C TYR A 77 12.95 -14.48 8.89
N ASP A 78 12.95 -14.66 7.56
CA ASP A 78 14.15 -14.74 6.74
C ASP A 78 14.77 -13.34 6.52
N THR A 79 13.91 -12.33 6.38
CA THR A 79 14.29 -10.94 6.10
C THR A 79 13.66 -9.98 7.10
N VAL A 80 14.40 -8.96 7.53
CA VAL A 80 13.85 -7.88 8.37
C VAL A 80 13.92 -6.56 7.62
N ILE A 81 12.79 -5.88 7.51
CA ILE A 81 12.66 -4.66 6.72
C ILE A 81 12.53 -3.48 7.67
N TYR A 82 13.55 -2.64 7.74
CA TYR A 82 13.53 -1.43 8.56
C TYR A 82 12.67 -0.36 7.88
N PHE A 83 11.53 -0.03 8.46
CA PHE A 83 10.65 1.00 7.93
C PHE A 83 11.16 2.37 8.38
N GLY A 84 12.07 2.89 7.55
CA GLY A 84 13.17 3.77 7.98
C GLY A 84 13.08 5.20 7.49
N ILE A 85 13.87 5.55 6.49
CA ILE A 85 14.21 6.94 6.15
C ILE A 85 13.16 7.62 5.26
N THR A 86 13.10 8.95 5.25
CA THR A 86 12.24 9.77 4.37
C THR A 86 13.10 10.77 3.59
N PRO A 87 12.76 11.08 2.33
CA PRO A 87 13.48 12.08 1.56
C PRO A 87 12.90 13.50 1.77
N THR A 88 13.71 14.50 1.42
CA THR A 88 13.33 15.88 1.11
C THR A 88 13.66 16.19 -0.35
N LEU A 89 13.64 17.46 -0.76
CA LEU A 89 14.12 17.86 -2.09
C LEU A 89 15.65 17.95 -2.19
N GLU A 90 16.34 17.91 -1.06
CA GLU A 90 17.78 18.07 -0.94
C GLU A 90 18.52 16.73 -0.72
N GLY A 91 17.80 15.64 -0.45
CA GLY A 91 18.38 14.34 -0.09
C GLY A 91 17.51 13.58 0.91
N ILE A 92 18.14 12.84 1.83
CA ILE A 92 17.50 12.16 2.96
C ILE A 92 17.41 13.09 4.17
N ASP A 93 16.27 13.10 4.85
CA ASP A 93 16.08 13.93 6.04
C ASP A 93 16.81 13.35 7.26
N GLU A 94 18.01 13.87 7.54
CA GLU A 94 18.79 13.46 8.72
C GLU A 94 18.15 13.86 10.06
N ASN A 95 17.20 14.80 10.06
CA ASN A 95 16.55 15.28 11.28
C ASN A 95 15.37 14.39 11.69
N GLU A 96 14.90 13.52 10.82
CA GLU A 96 13.75 12.67 11.07
C GLU A 96 14.10 11.49 12.00
N MET A 97 13.07 10.93 12.64
CA MET A 97 13.28 9.89 13.65
C MET A 97 13.71 8.56 13.03
N GLY A 98 13.26 8.25 11.81
CA GLY A 98 13.68 7.07 11.05
C GLY A 98 15.18 7.05 10.78
N TYR A 99 15.76 8.18 10.38
CA TYR A 99 17.20 8.33 10.21
C TYR A 99 17.94 8.17 11.54
N LYS A 100 17.52 8.92 12.57
CA LYS A 100 18.14 8.89 13.92
C LYS A 100 18.14 7.53 14.60
N LYS A 101 17.28 6.61 14.15
CA LYS A 101 17.13 5.25 14.69
C LYS A 101 17.93 4.18 13.93
N LEU A 102 18.62 4.52 12.83
CA LEU A 102 19.43 3.58 12.03
C LEU A 102 20.49 2.84 12.86
N ALA A 103 21.33 3.58 13.61
CA ALA A 103 22.36 2.97 14.46
C ALA A 103 21.77 2.05 15.53
N LEU A 104 20.65 2.49 16.13
CA LEU A 104 19.97 1.71 17.16
C LEU A 104 19.37 0.42 16.58
N PHE A 105 18.79 0.50 15.39
CA PHE A 105 18.27 -0.66 14.66
C PHE A 105 19.38 -1.64 14.32
N GLN A 106 20.51 -1.18 13.77
CA GLN A 106 21.67 -2.02 13.45
C GLN A 106 22.19 -2.78 14.67
N GLN A 107 22.19 -2.15 15.85
CA GLN A 107 22.67 -2.75 17.10
C GLN A 107 21.70 -3.78 17.70
N HIS A 108 20.38 -3.56 17.59
CA HIS A 108 19.37 -4.31 18.35
C HIS A 108 18.52 -5.27 17.52
N VAL A 109 18.70 -5.28 16.20
CA VAL A 109 17.96 -6.16 15.28
C VAL A 109 18.93 -7.13 14.61
N ARG A 110 18.86 -8.40 15.03
CA ARG A 110 19.69 -9.46 14.46
C ARG A 110 18.95 -10.14 13.31
N SER A 111 19.49 -9.99 12.10
CA SER A 111 19.08 -10.74 10.93
C SER A 111 20.24 -10.79 9.94
N SER A 112 20.40 -11.93 9.25
CA SER A 112 21.35 -12.09 8.14
C SER A 112 20.94 -11.34 6.88
N ASP A 113 19.66 -11.01 6.74
CA ASP A 113 19.12 -10.26 5.61
C ASP A 113 18.28 -9.09 6.15
N ARG A 114 18.71 -7.86 5.85
CA ARG A 114 18.05 -6.63 6.31
C ARG A 114 17.86 -5.67 5.15
N LEU A 115 16.65 -5.18 4.97
CA LEU A 115 16.34 -4.18 3.95
C LEU A 115 16.04 -2.82 4.58
N LEU A 116 16.49 -1.74 3.94
CA LEU A 116 16.18 -0.37 4.32
C LEU A 116 14.97 0.14 3.52
N THR A 117 13.91 0.58 4.17
CA THR A 117 12.81 1.24 3.46
C THR A 117 13.08 2.73 3.28
N LEU A 118 13.02 3.21 2.04
CA LEU A 118 12.82 4.62 1.71
C LEU A 118 11.32 4.92 1.69
N ARG A 119 10.86 5.66 2.69
CA ARG A 119 9.45 6.00 2.93
C ARG A 119 9.09 7.30 2.24
N MET A 120 8.55 7.19 1.04
CA MET A 120 8.00 8.30 0.29
C MET A 120 6.49 8.37 0.53
N LEU A 121 6.09 8.90 1.69
CA LEU A 121 4.68 8.90 2.14
C LEU A 121 3.96 10.24 1.94
N ASP A 122 4.72 11.34 1.88
CA ASP A 122 4.14 12.67 1.71
C ASP A 122 3.85 12.98 0.25
N ARG A 123 2.57 13.15 -0.08
CA ARG A 123 2.11 13.32 -1.46
C ARG A 123 2.76 14.54 -2.13
N GLU A 124 2.88 15.66 -1.44
CA GLU A 124 3.36 16.91 -2.06
C GLU A 124 4.85 16.84 -2.35
N THR A 125 5.62 16.38 -1.37
CA THR A 125 7.06 16.10 -1.48
C THR A 125 7.34 15.09 -2.60
N ASN A 126 6.60 13.97 -2.65
CA ASN A 126 6.75 12.97 -3.70
C ASN A 126 6.52 13.55 -5.11
N LEU A 127 5.46 14.34 -5.29
CA LEU A 127 5.16 14.97 -6.58
C LEU A 127 6.21 16.02 -6.99
N ALA A 128 6.91 16.63 -6.04
CA ALA A 128 8.00 17.55 -6.30
C ALA A 128 9.29 16.78 -6.66
N ILE A 129 9.64 15.74 -5.89
CA ILE A 129 10.78 14.85 -6.17
C ILE A 129 10.67 14.21 -7.55
N LEU A 130 9.49 13.72 -7.93
CA LEU A 130 9.26 13.10 -9.24
C LEU A 130 9.52 14.03 -10.44
N LYS A 131 9.59 15.35 -10.22
CA LYS A 131 9.88 16.36 -11.24
C LYS A 131 11.32 16.88 -11.20
N SER A 132 12.08 16.61 -10.13
CA SER A 132 13.43 17.12 -9.93
C SER A 132 14.44 16.00 -10.11
N LYS A 133 15.27 16.05 -11.17
CA LYS A 133 16.31 15.05 -11.40
C LYS A 133 17.41 15.12 -10.33
N ASP A 134 17.82 16.32 -9.96
CA ASP A 134 18.80 16.54 -8.90
C ASP A 134 18.35 15.92 -7.56
N ALA A 135 17.08 16.11 -7.19
CA ALA A 135 16.54 15.49 -5.97
C ALA A 135 16.52 13.96 -6.09
N GLN A 136 16.11 13.41 -7.24
CA GLN A 136 16.10 11.95 -7.46
C GLN A 136 17.51 11.37 -7.31
N GLU A 137 18.52 12.02 -7.89
CA GLU A 137 19.92 11.59 -7.83
C GLU A 137 20.46 11.62 -6.39
N ALA A 138 20.26 12.73 -5.67
CA ALA A 138 20.68 12.85 -4.27
C ALA A 138 20.03 11.79 -3.37
N ILE A 139 18.70 11.61 -3.50
CA ILE A 139 17.96 10.61 -2.71
C ILE A 139 18.46 9.19 -2.99
N ILE A 140 18.71 8.83 -4.25
CA ILE A 140 19.20 7.51 -4.64
C ILE A 140 20.60 7.29 -4.06
N GLU A 141 21.52 8.24 -4.25
CA GLU A 141 22.90 8.16 -3.78
C GLU A 141 22.96 8.00 -2.25
N GLU A 142 22.27 8.88 -1.52
CA GLU A 142 22.27 8.85 -0.06
C GLU A 142 21.59 7.60 0.50
N THR A 143 20.52 7.11 -0.15
CA THR A 143 19.90 5.83 0.25
C THR A 143 20.88 4.66 0.09
N ILE A 144 21.68 4.63 -0.98
CA ILE A 144 22.70 3.60 -1.20
C ILE A 144 23.80 3.68 -0.14
N ILE A 145 24.28 4.89 0.17
CA ILE A 145 25.29 5.13 1.21
C ILE A 145 24.79 4.60 2.55
N LEU A 146 23.58 5.00 2.97
CA LEU A 146 22.99 4.55 4.24
C LEU A 146 22.74 3.04 4.26
N ALA A 147 22.29 2.46 3.14
CA ALA A 147 22.12 1.00 3.05
C ALA A 147 23.46 0.28 3.32
N LYS A 148 24.56 0.74 2.71
CA LYS A 148 25.89 0.14 2.88
C LYS A 148 26.48 0.38 4.27
N ASP A 149 26.44 1.61 4.77
CA ASP A 149 27.03 2.01 6.05
C ASP A 149 26.39 1.27 7.24
N TYR A 150 25.08 1.03 7.18
CA TYR A 150 24.34 0.30 8.21
C TYR A 150 24.21 -1.21 7.92
N GLY A 151 24.86 -1.70 6.87
CA GLY A 151 24.96 -3.12 6.53
C GLY A 151 23.61 -3.75 6.13
N PHE A 152 22.77 -3.01 5.43
CA PHE A 152 21.60 -3.53 4.75
C PHE A 152 22.00 -4.26 3.47
N SER A 153 21.32 -5.36 3.15
CA SER A 153 21.47 -6.16 1.93
C SER A 153 20.60 -5.66 0.77
N GLY A 154 19.78 -4.65 1.01
CA GLY A 154 18.92 -4.07 -0.01
C GLY A 154 18.02 -2.96 0.48
N VAL A 155 17.16 -2.50 -0.43
CA VAL A 155 16.28 -1.35 -0.24
C VAL A 155 14.86 -1.68 -0.68
N VAL A 156 13.89 -1.19 0.10
CA VAL A 156 12.47 -1.18 -0.27
C VAL A 156 12.07 0.25 -0.61
N LEU A 157 11.61 0.51 -1.83
CA LEU A 157 10.98 1.77 -2.18
C LEU A 157 9.50 1.72 -1.80
N ASP A 158 9.11 2.56 -0.85
CA ASP A 158 7.71 2.74 -0.46
C ASP A 158 7.20 4.09 -0.95
N LEU A 159 6.87 4.15 -2.25
CA LEU A 159 6.34 5.33 -2.91
C LEU A 159 4.82 5.34 -2.86
N GLU A 160 4.27 6.13 -1.96
CA GLU A 160 2.84 6.27 -1.74
C GLU A 160 2.27 7.53 -2.42
N LEU A 161 1.33 7.33 -3.34
CA LEU A 161 0.73 8.41 -4.13
C LEU A 161 -0.78 8.24 -4.28
N SER A 162 -1.52 9.16 -3.66
CA SER A 162 -2.95 9.37 -3.92
C SER A 162 -3.15 10.48 -4.95
N ALA A 163 -3.07 10.12 -6.22
CA ALA A 163 -3.25 11.04 -7.35
C ALA A 163 -3.90 10.32 -8.55
N LEU A 164 -4.53 11.09 -9.44
CA LEU A 164 -5.07 10.54 -10.68
C LEU A 164 -3.93 10.10 -11.61
N PRO A 165 -4.09 8.97 -12.32
CA PRO A 165 -3.03 8.34 -13.12
C PRO A 165 -2.90 9.00 -14.50
N PHE A 166 -2.56 10.29 -14.55
CA PHE A 166 -2.25 10.95 -15.81
C PHE A 166 -0.97 10.36 -16.43
N ASP A 167 -0.91 10.27 -17.76
CA ASP A 167 0.24 9.70 -18.49
C ASP A 167 1.60 10.28 -18.06
N SER A 168 1.65 11.59 -17.76
CA SER A 168 2.88 12.23 -17.29
C SER A 168 3.32 11.73 -15.92
N LEU A 169 2.37 11.52 -15.00
CA LEU A 169 2.66 11.01 -13.67
C LEU A 169 3.05 9.53 -13.72
N LEU A 170 2.34 8.72 -14.51
CA LEU A 170 2.70 7.31 -14.73
C LEU A 170 4.13 7.16 -15.25
N ARG A 171 4.53 7.99 -16.22
CA ARG A 171 5.92 8.03 -16.72
C ARG A 171 6.91 8.45 -15.64
N GLN A 172 6.64 9.53 -14.91
CA GLN A 172 7.52 9.99 -13.83
C GLN A 172 7.75 8.90 -12.77
N VAL A 173 6.67 8.26 -12.30
CA VAL A 173 6.74 7.16 -11.32
C VAL A 173 7.55 5.99 -11.88
N THR A 174 7.30 5.61 -13.14
CA THR A 174 7.99 4.49 -13.80
C THR A 174 9.48 4.77 -13.98
N GLU A 175 9.83 5.96 -14.48
CA GLU A 175 11.22 6.37 -14.73
C GLU A 175 12.00 6.47 -13.42
N PHE A 176 11.45 7.13 -12.40
CA PHE A 176 12.09 7.22 -11.09
C PHE A 176 12.31 5.83 -10.48
N SER A 177 11.28 4.98 -10.44
CA SER A 177 11.39 3.64 -9.84
C SER A 177 12.35 2.73 -10.63
N SER A 178 12.41 2.88 -11.95
CA SER A 178 13.36 2.14 -12.79
C SER A 178 14.79 2.57 -12.55
N ASN A 179 15.06 3.88 -12.52
CA ASN A 179 16.38 4.43 -12.23
C ASN A 179 16.83 4.04 -10.82
N PHE A 180 15.95 4.16 -9.83
CA PHE A 180 16.20 3.73 -8.46
C PHE A 180 16.58 2.25 -8.43
N SER A 181 15.75 1.38 -9.01
CA SER A 181 16.04 -0.06 -9.04
C SER A 181 17.38 -0.38 -9.71
N GLN A 182 17.74 0.33 -10.78
CA GLN A 182 19.00 0.12 -11.49
C GLN A 182 20.19 0.52 -10.61
N SER A 183 20.18 1.72 -10.04
CA SER A 183 21.26 2.22 -9.19
C SER A 183 21.47 1.35 -7.94
N ILE A 184 20.39 0.84 -7.32
CA ILE A 184 20.49 -0.13 -6.21
C ILE A 184 21.19 -1.41 -6.67
N LYS A 185 20.79 -1.99 -7.81
CA LYS A 185 21.39 -3.23 -8.35
C LYS A 185 22.86 -3.06 -8.74
N GLU A 186 23.23 -1.94 -9.36
CA GLU A 186 24.62 -1.62 -9.72
C GLU A 186 25.54 -1.49 -8.49
N ASN A 187 24.95 -1.35 -7.31
CA ASN A 187 25.64 -1.26 -6.02
C ASN A 187 25.57 -2.55 -5.20
N ASP A 188 25.25 -3.69 -5.83
CA ASP A 188 25.17 -5.03 -5.23
C ASP A 188 24.12 -5.14 -4.11
N LEU A 189 23.07 -4.33 -4.18
CA LEU A 189 21.95 -4.34 -3.23
C LEU A 189 20.70 -4.94 -3.89
N SER A 190 19.90 -5.67 -3.11
CA SER A 190 18.57 -6.10 -3.55
C SER A 190 17.58 -4.93 -3.55
N PHE A 191 16.56 -4.99 -4.43
CA PHE A 191 15.55 -3.94 -4.53
C PHE A 191 14.15 -4.56 -4.49
N ALA A 192 13.25 -3.97 -3.71
CA ALA A 192 11.83 -4.24 -3.80
C ALA A 192 11.04 -2.93 -3.84
N MET A 193 9.86 -2.96 -4.43
CA MET A 193 8.93 -1.83 -4.42
C MET A 193 7.61 -2.25 -3.79
N THR A 194 7.07 -1.43 -2.89
CA THR A 194 5.70 -1.65 -2.40
C THR A 194 4.69 -1.15 -3.43
N LEU A 195 3.52 -1.78 -3.49
CA LEU A 195 2.36 -1.27 -4.24
C LEU A 195 1.10 -1.47 -3.41
N TYR A 196 0.12 -0.58 -3.56
CA TYR A 196 -1.18 -0.77 -2.93
C TYR A 196 -1.87 -2.04 -3.47
N GLY A 197 -2.48 -2.83 -2.59
CA GLY A 197 -3.32 -3.96 -3.01
C GLY A 197 -4.50 -3.53 -3.87
N ASP A 198 -4.98 -2.30 -3.69
CA ASP A 198 -6.08 -1.72 -4.48
C ASP A 198 -5.62 -1.00 -5.77
N THR A 199 -4.37 -1.19 -6.23
CA THR A 199 -3.78 -0.46 -7.36
C THR A 199 -4.70 -0.38 -8.58
N PHE A 200 -5.24 -1.53 -9.01
CA PHE A 200 -6.13 -1.60 -10.17
C PHE A 200 -7.56 -1.14 -9.86
N TYR A 201 -8.02 -1.33 -8.63
CA TYR A 201 -9.38 -0.97 -8.21
C TYR A 201 -9.57 0.55 -8.08
N ARG A 202 -8.61 1.24 -7.44
CA ARG A 202 -8.63 2.69 -7.23
C ARG A 202 -7.87 3.48 -8.30
N LEU A 203 -7.44 2.82 -9.38
CA LEU A 203 -6.69 3.42 -10.49
C LEU A 203 -5.47 4.22 -10.00
N ARG A 204 -4.67 3.61 -9.13
CA ARG A 204 -3.47 4.24 -8.54
C ARG A 204 -2.44 4.55 -9.65
N PRO A 205 -1.59 5.57 -9.47
CA PRO A 205 -0.68 6.06 -10.52
C PRO A 205 0.57 5.18 -10.70
N PHE A 206 0.40 3.87 -10.88
CA PHE A 206 1.46 2.91 -11.11
C PHE A 206 1.19 2.10 -12.39
N ASP A 207 2.03 2.28 -13.41
CA ASP A 207 2.02 1.41 -14.59
C ASP A 207 2.75 0.11 -14.24
N VAL A 208 2.02 -0.84 -13.68
CA VAL A 208 2.56 -2.12 -13.19
C VAL A 208 3.28 -2.88 -14.30
N LYS A 209 2.78 -2.82 -15.54
CA LYS A 209 3.41 -3.49 -16.70
C LYS A 209 4.76 -2.85 -17.05
N ALA A 210 4.87 -1.53 -16.96
CA ALA A 210 6.12 -0.85 -17.23
C ALA A 210 7.12 -1.04 -16.08
N LEU A 211 6.66 -0.96 -14.83
CA LEU A 211 7.48 -1.18 -13.63
C LEU A 211 8.09 -2.58 -13.58
N GLU A 212 7.33 -3.61 -13.96
CA GLU A 212 7.77 -5.01 -13.89
C GLU A 212 9.09 -5.26 -14.61
N LYS A 213 9.36 -4.54 -15.70
CA LYS A 213 10.57 -4.71 -16.50
C LYS A 213 11.86 -4.43 -15.73
N ASN A 214 11.82 -3.52 -14.76
CA ASN A 214 13.01 -3.05 -14.03
C ASN A 214 12.99 -3.42 -12.55
N VAL A 215 11.81 -3.49 -11.94
CA VAL A 215 11.65 -3.86 -10.53
C VAL A 215 11.71 -5.38 -10.38
N PRO A 216 12.66 -5.94 -9.60
CA PRO A 216 12.84 -7.38 -9.49
C PRO A 216 11.91 -8.02 -8.46
N SER A 217 11.38 -7.26 -7.50
CA SER A 217 10.47 -7.77 -6.47
C SER A 217 9.44 -6.71 -6.10
N PHE A 218 8.18 -7.14 -5.94
CA PHE A 218 7.06 -6.30 -5.54
C PHE A 218 6.46 -6.80 -4.23
N LEU A 219 6.18 -5.90 -3.30
CA LEU A 219 5.52 -6.22 -2.04
C LEU A 219 4.14 -5.55 -2.00
N ILE A 220 3.09 -6.31 -2.21
CA ILE A 220 1.72 -5.79 -2.33
C ILE A 220 1.09 -5.62 -0.95
N MET A 221 0.72 -4.39 -0.61
CA MET A 221 0.04 -4.03 0.63
C MET A 221 -1.41 -4.50 0.60
N ALA A 222 -1.68 -5.71 1.11
CA ALA A 222 -2.99 -6.32 1.17
C ALA A 222 -3.75 -5.92 2.44
N TYR A 223 -3.88 -4.61 2.65
CA TYR A 223 -4.58 -3.95 3.76
C TYR A 223 -5.09 -2.58 3.32
N ASP A 224 -5.82 -1.88 4.19
CA ASP A 224 -6.43 -0.55 3.97
C ASP A 224 -7.43 -0.49 2.81
N PHE A 225 -8.11 -1.62 2.53
CA PHE A 225 -9.26 -1.57 1.63
C PHE A 225 -10.42 -0.83 2.30
N HIS A 226 -10.87 -1.26 3.48
CA HIS A 226 -11.62 -0.40 4.39
C HIS A 226 -10.67 0.21 5.41
N LYS A 227 -10.73 1.53 5.57
CA LYS A 227 -9.77 2.28 6.38
C LYS A 227 -10.45 3.36 7.21
N ALA A 228 -9.68 4.01 8.08
CA ALA A 228 -10.19 5.00 9.03
C ALA A 228 -11.17 6.03 8.42
N ALA A 229 -10.83 6.54 7.23
CA ALA A 229 -11.71 7.39 6.45
C ALA A 229 -12.67 6.51 5.60
N GLY A 230 -13.82 6.16 6.18
CA GLY A 230 -14.82 5.34 5.50
C GLY A 230 -15.77 4.67 6.49
N ASN A 231 -16.75 3.94 5.94
CA ASN A 231 -17.60 3.07 6.75
C ASN A 231 -16.87 1.77 7.14
N PRO A 232 -17.33 1.11 8.22
CA PRO A 232 -16.73 -0.13 8.67
C PRO A 232 -16.76 -1.23 7.62
N GLY A 233 -15.70 -2.03 7.57
CA GLY A 233 -15.60 -3.22 6.75
C GLY A 233 -14.27 -3.92 6.97
N PRO A 234 -14.09 -5.13 6.39
CA PRO A 234 -12.85 -5.89 6.50
C PRO A 234 -11.65 -5.10 5.97
N ASN A 235 -10.51 -5.22 6.63
CA ASN A 235 -9.24 -4.60 6.27
C ASN A 235 -8.86 -4.92 4.83
N PHE A 236 -8.91 -6.20 4.42
CA PHE A 236 -8.75 -6.63 3.04
C PHE A 236 -9.40 -8.00 2.80
N PRO A 237 -10.69 -8.07 2.42
CA PRO A 237 -11.44 -9.32 2.45
C PRO A 237 -10.83 -10.40 1.55
N LEU A 238 -10.76 -11.65 2.03
CA LEU A 238 -10.25 -12.78 1.23
C LEU A 238 -11.04 -12.95 -0.08
N SER A 239 -12.36 -12.95 0.03
CA SER A 239 -13.33 -13.00 -1.07
C SER A 239 -14.53 -12.11 -0.77
N GLY A 240 -15.52 -12.08 -1.67
CA GLY A 240 -16.73 -11.28 -1.46
C GLY A 240 -16.68 -9.92 -2.15
N LYS A 241 -16.03 -9.82 -3.31
CA LYS A 241 -16.09 -8.65 -4.20
C LYS A 241 -17.50 -8.10 -4.39
N ASP A 242 -18.53 -8.95 -4.52
CA ASP A 242 -19.91 -8.47 -4.70
C ASP A 242 -20.47 -7.80 -3.43
N THR A 243 -19.98 -8.21 -2.26
CA THR A 243 -20.35 -7.65 -0.95
C THR A 243 -19.57 -6.38 -0.64
N TYR A 244 -18.25 -6.41 -0.85
CA TYR A 244 -17.31 -5.40 -0.36
C TYR A 244 -16.80 -4.47 -1.46
N GLY A 245 -17.04 -4.78 -2.73
CA GLY A 245 -16.58 -4.05 -3.92
C GLY A 245 -15.24 -4.54 -4.49
N TYR A 246 -14.36 -5.08 -3.63
CA TYR A 246 -13.07 -5.64 -4.01
C TYR A 246 -12.64 -6.71 -3.00
N ASP A 247 -11.69 -7.56 -3.39
CA ASP A 247 -11.16 -8.61 -2.52
C ASP A 247 -9.73 -9.04 -2.92
N TYR A 248 -9.13 -9.84 -2.03
CA TYR A 248 -7.80 -10.42 -2.15
C TYR A 248 -7.65 -11.30 -3.39
N GLN A 249 -8.65 -12.14 -3.69
CA GLN A 249 -8.61 -12.97 -4.89
C GLN A 249 -8.55 -12.13 -6.18
N THR A 250 -9.36 -11.07 -6.26
CA THR A 250 -9.32 -10.13 -7.39
C THR A 250 -7.99 -9.39 -7.46
N MET A 251 -7.42 -8.97 -6.32
CA MET A 251 -6.09 -8.38 -6.26
C MET A 251 -5.03 -9.32 -6.86
N LEU A 252 -4.95 -10.57 -6.40
CA LEU A 252 -3.96 -11.53 -6.88
C LEU A 252 -4.07 -11.76 -8.39
N THR A 253 -5.28 -12.04 -8.89
CA THR A 253 -5.52 -12.24 -10.32
C THR A 253 -5.20 -10.99 -11.16
N SER A 254 -5.31 -9.79 -10.60
CA SER A 254 -4.97 -8.54 -11.31
C SER A 254 -3.46 -8.34 -11.41
N PHE A 255 -2.73 -8.54 -10.33
CA PHE A 255 -1.26 -8.41 -10.34
C PHE A 255 -0.59 -9.50 -11.18
N LEU A 256 -1.07 -10.74 -11.10
CA LEU A 256 -0.48 -11.88 -11.82
C LEU A 256 -0.65 -11.82 -13.35
N GLN A 257 -1.47 -10.91 -13.87
CA GLN A 257 -1.50 -10.60 -15.31
C GLN A 257 -0.23 -9.89 -15.80
N TYR A 258 0.52 -9.26 -14.88
CA TYR A 258 1.67 -8.43 -15.21
C TYR A 258 2.94 -8.89 -14.50
N ILE A 259 2.85 -9.31 -13.24
CA ILE A 259 3.99 -9.69 -12.40
C ILE A 259 4.05 -11.22 -12.28
N PRO A 260 5.16 -11.87 -12.65
CA PRO A 260 5.38 -13.29 -12.39
C PRO A 260 5.24 -13.62 -10.89
N PRO A 261 4.63 -14.77 -10.51
CA PRO A 261 4.43 -15.13 -9.10
C PRO A 261 5.70 -15.04 -8.23
N ALA A 262 6.85 -15.48 -8.76
CA ALA A 262 8.13 -15.44 -8.06
C ALA A 262 8.65 -14.02 -7.73
N LYS A 263 8.14 -12.98 -8.42
CA LYS A 263 8.46 -11.57 -8.16
C LYS A 263 7.43 -10.88 -7.26
N LEU A 264 6.34 -11.56 -6.91
CA LEU A 264 5.23 -11.00 -6.16
C LEU A 264 5.26 -11.49 -4.72
N GLY A 265 5.36 -10.57 -3.77
CA GLY A 265 5.17 -10.82 -2.34
C GLY A 265 3.96 -10.07 -1.82
N ILE A 266 3.41 -10.54 -0.71
CA ILE A 266 2.21 -9.97 -0.09
C ILE A 266 2.55 -9.47 1.30
N ILE A 267 2.16 -8.22 1.61
CA ILE A 267 2.27 -7.66 2.95
C ILE A 267 0.90 -7.73 3.62
N TYR A 268 0.84 -8.39 4.78
CA TYR A 268 -0.36 -8.45 5.62
C TYR A 268 -0.29 -7.40 6.72
N GLY A 269 -1.33 -6.56 6.82
CA GLY A 269 -1.47 -5.54 7.85
C GLY A 269 -2.11 -6.14 9.08
N MET A 270 -1.31 -6.46 10.10
CA MET A 270 -1.70 -7.09 11.37
C MET A 270 -2.39 -6.10 12.32
N TYR A 271 -3.39 -5.41 11.80
CA TYR A 271 -4.16 -4.39 12.49
C TYR A 271 -5.56 -4.32 11.91
N GLY A 272 -6.36 -3.46 12.51
CA GLY A 272 -7.69 -3.12 12.05
C GLY A 272 -8.06 -1.72 12.43
N TYR A 273 -9.35 -1.44 12.31
CA TYR A 273 -9.91 -0.13 12.60
C TYR A 273 -11.12 -0.25 13.51
N ASP A 274 -11.21 0.66 14.46
CA ASP A 274 -12.27 0.78 15.45
C ASP A 274 -13.13 2.01 15.13
N TRP A 275 -14.33 1.77 14.62
CA TRP A 275 -15.28 2.80 14.25
C TRP A 275 -16.36 2.97 15.32
N GLU A 276 -16.55 4.21 15.77
CA GLU A 276 -17.81 4.61 16.39
C GLU A 276 -18.93 4.64 15.33
N ILE A 277 -20.05 3.97 15.60
CA ILE A 277 -21.16 3.79 14.65
C ILE A 277 -22.50 4.30 15.19
N ASN A 278 -23.32 4.81 14.27
CA ASN A 278 -24.71 5.14 14.57
C ASN A 278 -25.62 3.89 14.54
N SER A 279 -26.92 4.09 14.80
CA SER A 279 -27.93 3.01 14.79
C SER A 279 -28.05 2.28 13.46
N SER A 280 -27.63 2.90 12.34
CA SER A 280 -27.61 2.31 11.01
C SER A 280 -26.29 1.62 10.66
N GLY A 281 -25.35 1.52 11.61
CA GLY A 281 -24.04 0.88 11.41
C GLY A 281 -23.04 1.69 10.58
N LYS A 282 -23.31 2.99 10.36
CA LYS A 282 -22.39 3.88 9.63
C LYS A 282 -21.45 4.59 10.60
N ALA A 283 -20.23 4.84 10.13
CA ALA A 283 -19.24 5.58 10.89
C ALA A 283 -19.74 6.99 11.24
N VAL A 284 -19.59 7.39 12.50
CA VAL A 284 -19.90 8.75 12.98
C VAL A 284 -18.69 9.67 12.80
N THR A 285 -17.50 9.12 13.02
CA THR A 285 -16.20 9.79 12.88
C THR A 285 -15.20 8.88 12.16
N SER A 286 -14.02 9.41 11.85
CA SER A 286 -12.89 8.57 11.43
C SER A 286 -12.59 7.50 12.48
N ALA A 287 -12.31 6.28 12.02
CA ALA A 287 -11.93 5.17 12.89
C ALA A 287 -10.55 5.38 13.51
N LYS A 288 -10.29 4.67 14.61
CA LYS A 288 -8.96 4.55 15.20
C LYS A 288 -8.29 3.29 14.69
N ALA A 289 -7.08 3.40 14.14
CA ALA A 289 -6.28 2.22 13.84
C ALA A 289 -5.90 1.52 15.15
N ARG A 290 -5.97 0.19 15.18
CA ARG A 290 -5.63 -0.64 16.34
C ARG A 290 -4.83 -1.84 15.88
N SER A 291 -3.66 -2.08 16.45
CA SER A 291 -2.91 -3.30 16.16
C SER A 291 -3.67 -4.53 16.66
N TYR A 292 -3.41 -5.70 16.08
CA TYR A 292 -4.03 -6.94 16.55
C TYR A 292 -3.75 -7.16 18.05
N GLN A 293 -2.53 -6.91 18.51
CA GLN A 293 -2.15 -7.01 19.92
C GLN A 293 -2.90 -6.01 20.82
N GLU A 294 -3.14 -4.78 20.36
CA GLU A 294 -3.97 -3.81 21.09
C GLU A 294 -5.42 -4.26 21.20
N ILE A 295 -5.97 -4.82 20.12
CA ILE A 295 -7.34 -5.36 20.10
C ILE A 295 -7.46 -6.50 21.10
N GLU A 296 -6.48 -7.43 21.13
CA GLU A 296 -6.47 -8.52 22.09
C GLU A 296 -6.44 -8.04 23.55
N LYS A 297 -5.49 -7.15 23.86
CA LYS A 297 -5.25 -6.70 25.24
C LYS A 297 -6.33 -5.75 25.76
N ASN A 298 -6.85 -4.86 24.92
CA ASN A 298 -7.69 -3.76 25.38
C ASN A 298 -9.17 -3.95 25.09
N ILE A 299 -9.52 -4.76 24.08
CA ILE A 299 -10.92 -4.98 23.68
C ILE A 299 -11.34 -6.41 24.02
N ILE A 300 -10.64 -7.41 23.47
CA ILE A 300 -11.03 -8.81 23.64
C ILE A 300 -10.96 -9.24 25.11
N ALA A 301 -9.88 -8.88 25.82
CA ALA A 301 -9.74 -9.18 27.24
C ALA A 301 -10.83 -8.56 28.12
N ARG A 302 -11.44 -7.46 27.65
CA ARG A 302 -12.51 -6.72 28.35
C ARG A 302 -13.91 -7.01 27.80
N CYS A 303 -14.06 -7.98 26.90
CA CYS A 303 -15.35 -8.23 26.25
C CYS A 303 -16.48 -8.60 27.25
N SER A 304 -16.15 -9.17 28.42
CA SER A 304 -17.14 -9.41 29.49
C SER A 304 -17.70 -8.13 30.10
N GLU A 305 -16.97 -7.01 30.02
CA GLU A 305 -17.39 -5.69 30.52
C GLU A 305 -18.13 -4.86 29.47
N LEU A 306 -17.93 -5.15 28.17
CA LEU A 306 -18.25 -4.25 27.05
C LEU A 306 -19.43 -4.69 26.16
N GLU A 307 -20.31 -5.57 26.62
CA GLU A 307 -21.39 -6.17 25.79
C GLU A 307 -20.91 -6.67 24.42
N CYS A 308 -19.69 -7.21 24.41
CA CYS A 308 -18.94 -7.45 23.19
C CYS A 308 -19.41 -8.74 22.48
N LYS A 309 -19.66 -8.65 21.17
CA LYS A 309 -19.92 -9.78 20.28
C LYS A 309 -18.76 -9.91 19.30
N ARG A 310 -18.17 -11.11 19.24
CA ARG A 310 -17.10 -11.46 18.31
C ARG A 310 -17.67 -12.40 17.26
N GLU A 311 -17.46 -12.08 15.99
CA GLU A 311 -17.88 -12.90 14.88
C GLU A 311 -16.79 -12.96 13.83
N LYS A 312 -16.64 -14.14 13.23
CA LYS A 312 -15.80 -14.32 12.07
C LYS A 312 -16.66 -14.17 10.83
N ASP A 313 -16.31 -13.24 9.96
CA ASP A 313 -16.97 -13.15 8.67
C ASP A 313 -16.46 -14.27 7.74
N MET A 314 -17.37 -14.99 7.10
CA MET A 314 -17.02 -16.17 6.31
C MET A 314 -16.43 -15.83 4.94
N GLN A 315 -16.75 -14.67 4.37
CA GLN A 315 -16.27 -14.25 3.04
C GLN A 315 -14.91 -13.55 3.15
N SER A 316 -14.81 -12.57 4.03
CA SER A 316 -13.56 -11.85 4.27
C SER A 316 -12.55 -12.72 5.02
N THR A 317 -13.05 -13.67 5.83
CA THR A 317 -12.31 -14.50 6.80
C THR A 317 -11.69 -13.74 7.95
N GLU A 318 -11.96 -12.44 8.05
CA GLU A 318 -11.47 -11.55 9.09
C GLU A 318 -12.43 -11.51 10.28
N MET A 319 -11.91 -11.05 11.41
CA MET A 319 -12.69 -10.91 12.64
C MET A 319 -13.41 -9.57 12.68
N LYS A 320 -14.65 -9.62 13.13
CA LYS A 320 -15.48 -8.47 13.47
C LYS A 320 -15.84 -8.50 14.94
N ILE A 321 -15.69 -7.38 15.62
CA ILE A 321 -16.10 -7.19 17.01
C ILE A 321 -17.09 -6.03 17.05
N THR A 322 -18.24 -6.22 17.67
CA THR A 322 -19.13 -5.11 18.04
C THR A 322 -19.21 -5.00 19.55
N TYR A 323 -19.12 -3.79 20.09
CA TYR A 323 -19.21 -3.57 21.53
C TYR A 323 -19.80 -2.19 21.84
N THR A 324 -20.20 -1.98 23.09
CA THR A 324 -20.62 -0.68 23.61
C THR A 324 -19.58 -0.20 24.61
N ASP A 325 -19.06 1.01 24.45
CA ASP A 325 -18.06 1.56 25.35
C ASP A 325 -18.68 2.09 26.66
N THR A 326 -17.85 2.55 27.60
CA THR A 326 -18.30 3.08 28.89
C THR A 326 -19.04 4.41 28.79
N GLU A 327 -18.98 5.08 27.63
CA GLU A 327 -19.74 6.30 27.32
C GLU A 327 -21.05 5.98 26.57
N ASN A 328 -21.44 4.70 26.48
CA ASN A 328 -22.61 4.20 25.79
C ASN A 328 -22.60 4.45 24.26
N LYS A 329 -21.40 4.56 23.67
CA LYS A 329 -21.21 4.61 22.21
C LYS A 329 -21.06 3.21 21.65
N LYS A 330 -21.61 2.98 20.46
CA LYS A 330 -21.51 1.70 19.76
C LYS A 330 -20.29 1.70 18.87
N HIS A 331 -19.56 0.60 18.92
CA HIS A 331 -18.34 0.41 18.16
C HIS A 331 -18.44 -0.85 17.29
N VAL A 332 -17.72 -0.82 16.17
CA VAL A 332 -17.39 -2.00 15.40
C VAL A 332 -15.92 -1.96 15.03
N ILE A 333 -15.24 -3.08 15.23
CA ILE A 333 -13.85 -3.31 14.84
C ILE A 333 -13.84 -4.38 13.76
N TRP A 334 -13.09 -4.15 12.69
CA TRP A 334 -12.67 -5.18 11.75
C TRP A 334 -11.15 -5.24 11.75
N PHE A 335 -10.58 -6.44 11.81
CA PHE A 335 -9.13 -6.62 11.86
C PHE A 335 -8.66 -7.94 11.26
N GLU A 336 -7.41 -7.93 10.82
CA GLU A 336 -6.67 -9.10 10.36
C GLU A 336 -6.05 -9.84 11.55
N ASP A 337 -6.20 -11.17 11.60
CA ASP A 337 -5.56 -12.04 12.58
C ASP A 337 -4.71 -13.14 11.90
N GLN A 338 -4.06 -13.98 12.71
CA GLN A 338 -3.23 -15.05 12.18
C GLN A 338 -4.02 -16.11 11.39
N GLU A 339 -5.31 -16.31 11.67
CA GLU A 339 -6.13 -17.30 10.98
C GLU A 339 -6.59 -16.80 9.61
N SER A 340 -6.97 -15.53 9.50
CA SER A 340 -7.30 -14.88 8.23
C SER A 340 -6.06 -14.82 7.32
N VAL A 341 -4.89 -14.47 7.87
CA VAL A 341 -3.61 -14.53 7.12
C VAL A 341 -3.31 -15.95 6.63
N LYS A 342 -3.46 -16.99 7.46
CA LYS A 342 -3.24 -18.39 7.02
C LYS A 342 -4.11 -18.76 5.82
N LYS A 343 -5.35 -18.28 5.75
CA LYS A 343 -6.25 -18.53 4.62
C LYS A 343 -5.81 -17.76 3.37
N LYS A 344 -5.40 -16.50 3.53
CA LYS A 344 -4.84 -15.68 2.44
C LYS A 344 -3.54 -16.27 1.90
N GLU A 345 -2.61 -16.69 2.76
CA GLU A 345 -1.39 -17.39 2.36
C GLU A 345 -1.70 -18.68 1.60
N ALA A 346 -2.67 -19.47 2.06
CA ALA A 346 -3.03 -20.73 1.40
C ALA A 346 -3.55 -20.50 -0.03
N LEU A 347 -4.29 -19.41 -0.27
CA LEU A 347 -4.71 -19.01 -1.62
C LEU A 347 -3.51 -18.53 -2.45
N ALA A 348 -2.68 -17.65 -1.91
CA ALA A 348 -1.50 -17.12 -2.60
C ALA A 348 -0.52 -18.23 -3.02
N LYS A 349 -0.25 -19.20 -2.13
CA LYS A 349 0.60 -20.37 -2.42
C LYS A 349 0.07 -21.22 -3.57
N LYS A 350 -1.26 -21.41 -3.65
CA LYS A 350 -1.90 -22.11 -4.77
C LYS A 350 -1.72 -21.38 -6.10
N MET A 351 -1.47 -20.06 -6.06
CA MET A 351 -1.19 -19.23 -7.22
C MET A 351 0.32 -19.04 -7.48
N GLY A 352 1.18 -19.80 -6.79
CA GLY A 352 2.63 -19.77 -6.97
C GLY A 352 3.34 -18.62 -6.25
N ILE A 353 2.69 -17.96 -5.29
CA ILE A 353 3.31 -16.87 -4.53
C ILE A 353 3.92 -17.43 -3.24
N GLY A 354 5.23 -17.26 -3.07
CA GLY A 354 6.00 -17.77 -1.93
C GLY A 354 6.45 -16.73 -0.90
N THR A 355 6.35 -15.43 -1.19
CA THR A 355 6.90 -14.36 -0.35
C THR A 355 5.80 -13.69 0.48
N PHE A 356 5.93 -13.74 1.82
CA PHE A 356 4.94 -13.17 2.75
C PHE A 356 5.61 -12.22 3.76
N SER A 357 5.14 -10.99 3.78
CA SER A 357 5.63 -9.92 4.66
C SER A 357 4.57 -9.52 5.67
N PHE A 358 4.99 -9.06 6.85
CA PHE A 358 4.09 -8.72 7.95
C PHE A 358 4.32 -7.28 8.39
N TRP A 359 3.25 -6.47 8.35
CA TRP A 359 3.20 -5.12 8.88
C TRP A 359 2.41 -5.12 10.20
N ALA A 360 3.03 -4.96 11.37
CA ALA A 360 4.46 -4.80 11.59
C ALA A 360 4.88 -5.41 12.93
N TYR A 361 6.18 -5.40 13.23
CA TYR A 361 6.68 -5.74 14.56
C TYR A 361 5.91 -4.98 15.64
N SER A 362 5.69 -5.65 16.79
CA SER A 362 4.84 -5.23 17.91
C SER A 362 3.33 -5.18 17.65
N TYR A 363 2.84 -5.56 16.47
CA TYR A 363 1.41 -5.54 16.17
C TYR A 363 0.68 -6.84 16.49
N PHE A 364 1.36 -7.97 16.68
CA PHE A 364 0.75 -9.30 16.79
C PHE A 364 1.58 -10.28 17.62
#